data_AF-A0A7J4Q4S8-F1
#
_entry.id   AF-A0A7J4Q4S8-F1
#
_cell.length_a   1.000
_cell.length_b   1.000
_cell.length_c   1.000
_cell.angle_alpha   90.00
_cell.angle_beta   90.00
_cell.angle_gamma   90.00
#
_symmetry.space_group_name_H-M   'P 1'
#
loop_
_entity.id
_entity.type
_entity.pdbx_description
1 polymer ?
#
loop_
_entity_poly.entity_id
_entity_poly.type
_entity_poly.pdbx_seq_one_letter_code
_entity_poly.pdbx_strand_id
1 'polypeptide(L)'
;VDAPNKEIFDRICKPKFDQSAFEKLEQTLELLPSLDTRTVCRHTLIKGESLGHWKDYARLDNIADPDFIEAKGYIYVGNSQSNHTIENMPSHDEVMEFSRNLAPLVGREVLSDRRESRVALIGKEMIPVTLPTKIRDLPKDLGIAKPQKFSLPQL
;
A
#
# COMPACT_ATOMS: atom_id res chain seq x y z
N VAL A 1 3.66 2.72 0.64
CA VAL A 1 4.38 3.72 -0.18
C VAL A 1 3.42 4.27 -1.22
N ASP A 2 2.75 5.38 -0.90
CA ASP A 2 1.64 5.90 -1.72
C ASP A 2 2.09 6.81 -2.88
N ALA A 3 3.29 7.40 -2.79
CA ALA A 3 3.86 8.22 -3.84
C ALA A 3 5.24 7.69 -4.29
N PRO A 4 5.55 7.75 -5.59
CA PRO A 4 6.78 7.21 -6.16
C PRO A 4 8.00 8.14 -6.04
N ASN A 5 7.80 9.44 -5.92
CA ASN A 5 8.85 10.46 -5.86
C ASN A 5 8.39 11.66 -5.02
N LYS A 6 9.34 12.55 -4.68
CA LYS A 6 9.09 13.70 -3.81
C LYS A 6 8.01 14.64 -4.34
N GLU A 7 8.02 14.93 -5.64
CA GLU A 7 7.05 15.84 -6.26
C GLU A 7 5.61 15.32 -6.07
N ILE A 8 5.38 14.05 -6.41
CA ILE A 8 4.06 13.41 -6.25
C ILE A 8 3.72 13.29 -4.77
N PHE A 9 4.69 12.95 -3.91
CA PHE A 9 4.49 12.84 -2.47
C PHE A 9 4.00 14.16 -1.87
N ASP A 10 4.65 15.28 -2.19
CA ASP A 10 4.26 16.59 -1.68
C ASP A 10 2.86 16.98 -2.17
N ARG A 11 2.52 16.62 -3.42
CA ARG A 11 1.22 16.89 -4.02
C ARG A 11 0.08 16.09 -3.40
N ILE A 12 0.25 14.77 -3.24
CA ILE A 12 -0.85 13.86 -2.82
C ILE A 12 -0.88 13.65 -1.30
N CYS A 13 0.29 13.53 -0.64
CA CYS A 13 0.38 13.28 0.79
C CYS A 13 0.30 14.57 1.62
N LYS A 14 0.60 15.72 1.02
CA LYS A 14 0.52 17.06 1.63
C LYS A 14 1.11 17.10 3.05
N PRO A 15 2.41 16.76 3.21
CA PRO A 15 3.05 16.73 4.53
C PRO A 15 2.94 18.11 5.21
N LYS A 16 2.42 18.14 6.45
CA LYS A 16 2.05 19.40 7.12
C LYS A 16 3.17 20.08 7.90
N PHE A 17 4.13 19.31 8.42
CA PHE A 17 5.06 19.78 9.45
C PHE A 17 6.53 19.63 9.09
N ASP A 18 6.84 18.84 8.07
CA ASP A 18 8.21 18.45 7.77
C ASP A 18 8.43 18.39 6.25
N GLN A 19 9.31 19.26 5.77
CA GLN A 19 9.70 19.31 4.36
C GLN A 19 10.62 18.14 3.96
N SER A 20 11.21 17.46 4.96
CA SER A 20 12.06 16.28 4.80
C SER A 20 11.30 14.94 4.91
N ALA A 21 9.96 14.99 4.89
CA ALA A 21 9.12 13.81 5.11
C ALA A 21 9.33 12.71 4.06
N PHE A 22 9.65 13.06 2.81
CA PHE A 22 9.94 12.08 1.77
C PHE A 22 11.31 11.42 1.99
N GLU A 23 12.32 12.19 2.35
CA GLU A 23 13.66 11.71 2.66
C GLU A 23 13.64 10.76 3.87
N LYS A 24 12.82 11.07 4.88
CA LYS A 24 12.57 10.17 6.02
C LYS A 24 11.82 8.90 5.66
N LEU A 25 10.92 8.97 4.67
CA LEU A 25 10.32 7.78 4.10
C LEU A 25 11.40 6.89 3.48
N GLU A 26 12.32 7.45 2.69
CA GLU A 26 13.43 6.68 2.12
C GLU A 26 14.33 6.06 3.18
N GLN A 27 14.69 6.81 4.22
CA GLN A 27 15.42 6.27 5.39
C GLN A 27 14.65 5.13 6.07
N THR A 28 13.32 5.20 6.13
CA THR A 28 12.51 4.12 6.68
C THR A 28 12.58 2.88 5.79
N LEU A 29 12.54 3.07 4.46
CA LEU A 29 12.68 1.97 3.50
C LEU A 29 14.04 1.28 3.62
N GLU A 30 15.13 2.02 3.85
CA GLU A 30 16.47 1.45 4.07
C GLU A 30 16.53 0.52 5.30
N LEU A 31 15.63 0.69 6.28
CA LEU A 31 15.58 -0.16 7.47
C LEU A 31 14.79 -1.45 7.25
N LEU A 32 13.91 -1.53 6.26
CA LEU A 32 13.02 -2.68 6.04
C LEU A 32 13.78 -4.02 5.90
N PRO A 33 14.90 -4.11 5.15
CA PRO A 33 15.66 -5.36 5.02
C PRO A 33 16.25 -5.88 6.34
N SER A 34 16.37 -5.02 7.36
CA SER A 34 16.91 -5.41 8.67
C SER A 34 15.89 -6.05 9.61
N LEU A 35 14.60 -6.06 9.24
CA LEU A 35 13.53 -6.56 10.09
C LEU A 35 13.40 -8.09 9.97
N ASP A 36 13.40 -8.78 11.12
CA ASP A 36 13.14 -10.24 11.21
C ASP A 36 11.63 -10.54 11.21
N THR A 37 10.95 -10.08 10.16
CA THR A 37 9.51 -10.32 9.96
C THR A 37 9.16 -10.21 8.50
N ARG A 38 7.98 -10.72 8.15
CA ARG A 38 7.46 -10.61 6.79
C ARG A 38 7.13 -9.15 6.46
N THR A 39 7.71 -8.62 5.39
CA THR A 39 7.60 -7.22 4.97
C THR A 39 6.76 -7.06 3.71
N VAL A 40 6.02 -5.95 3.61
CA VAL A 40 5.19 -5.63 2.45
C VAL A 40 5.27 -4.14 2.13
N CYS A 41 5.60 -3.79 0.89
CA CYS A 41 5.37 -2.45 0.36
C CYS A 41 4.06 -2.40 -0.40
N ARG A 42 3.05 -1.69 0.14
CA ARG A 42 1.79 -1.46 -0.57
C ARG A 42 1.81 -0.11 -1.29
N HIS A 43 1.45 -0.10 -2.56
CA HIS A 43 1.25 1.10 -3.37
C HIS A 43 -0.24 1.32 -3.62
N THR A 44 -0.73 2.51 -3.27
CA THR A 44 -2.07 2.97 -3.67
C THR A 44 -1.95 3.75 -4.98
N LEU A 45 -2.32 3.12 -6.09
CA LEU A 45 -2.19 3.65 -7.45
C LEU A 45 -3.38 4.53 -7.81
N ILE A 46 -3.10 5.79 -8.12
CA ILE A 46 -4.10 6.80 -8.46
C ILE A 46 -3.88 7.21 -9.92
N LYS A 47 -4.91 7.09 -10.75
CA LYS A 47 -4.84 7.43 -12.18
C LYS A 47 -4.65 8.94 -12.35
N GLY A 48 -3.68 9.31 -13.19
CA GLY A 48 -3.27 10.71 -13.40
C GLY A 48 -2.35 11.27 -12.32
N GLU A 49 -1.99 10.48 -11.30
CA GLU A 49 -1.11 10.89 -10.20
C GLU A 49 0.07 9.95 -10.04
N SER A 50 -0.13 8.77 -9.43
CA SER A 50 0.95 7.83 -9.12
C SER A 50 0.99 6.62 -10.06
N LEU A 51 -0.12 6.29 -10.71
CA LEU A 51 -0.16 5.20 -11.69
C LEU A 51 0.73 5.53 -12.90
N GLY A 52 1.59 4.59 -13.29
CA GLY A 52 2.51 4.72 -14.43
C GLY A 52 3.96 5.01 -14.05
N HIS A 53 4.23 5.34 -12.78
CA HIS A 53 5.58 5.63 -12.29
C HIS A 53 6.36 4.38 -11.87
N TRP A 54 6.28 3.27 -12.63
CA TRP A 54 6.86 1.98 -12.22
C TRP A 54 8.38 2.02 -12.01
N LYS A 55 9.13 2.87 -12.71
CA LYS A 55 10.59 3.02 -12.50
C LYS A 55 10.92 3.69 -11.16
N ASP A 56 10.14 4.71 -10.81
CA ASP A 56 10.32 5.43 -9.55
C ASP A 56 9.92 4.55 -8.36
N TYR A 57 8.82 3.80 -8.49
CA TYR A 57 8.46 2.78 -7.51
C TYR A 57 9.51 1.68 -7.40
N ALA A 58 10.02 1.15 -8.52
CA ALA A 58 11.07 0.15 -8.51
C ALA A 58 12.32 0.61 -7.74
N ARG A 59 12.69 1.89 -7.84
CA ARG A 59 13.79 2.45 -7.07
C ARG A 59 13.53 2.35 -5.55
N LEU A 60 12.33 2.73 -5.11
CA LEU A 60 11.94 2.64 -3.70
C LEU A 60 11.85 1.19 -3.21
N ASP A 61 11.28 0.30 -4.02
CA ASP A 61 11.12 -1.11 -3.66
C ASP A 61 12.46 -1.86 -3.63
N ASN A 62 13.41 -1.49 -4.49
CA ASN A 62 14.77 -2.04 -4.44
C ASN A 62 15.55 -1.58 -3.21
N ILE A 63 15.25 -0.40 -2.65
CA ILE A 63 15.81 0.04 -1.35
C ILE A 63 15.19 -0.80 -0.21
N ALA A 64 13.87 -0.99 -0.27
CA ALA A 64 13.12 -1.68 0.78
C ALA A 64 13.29 -3.21 0.80
N ASP A 65 13.61 -3.81 -0.36
CA ASP A 65 13.62 -5.26 -0.65
C ASP A 65 12.55 -6.08 0.12
N PRO A 66 11.25 -5.72 0.03
CA PRO A 66 10.22 -6.35 0.85
C PRO A 66 9.93 -7.79 0.39
N ASP A 67 9.34 -8.65 1.22
CA ASP A 67 8.91 -9.98 0.75
C ASP A 67 7.86 -9.88 -0.37
N PHE A 68 6.93 -8.93 -0.21
CA PHE A 68 5.85 -8.69 -1.18
C PHE A 68 5.68 -7.21 -1.50
N ILE A 69 5.19 -6.96 -2.72
CA ILE A 69 4.70 -5.66 -3.14
C ILE A 69 3.21 -5.80 -3.49
N GLU A 70 2.38 -4.94 -2.94
CA GLU A 70 0.95 -4.88 -3.26
C GLU A 70 0.65 -3.65 -4.10
N ALA A 71 0.41 -3.84 -5.40
CA ALA A 71 -0.06 -2.80 -6.28
C ALA A 71 -1.59 -2.74 -6.21
N LYS A 72 -2.13 -1.72 -5.53
CA LYS A 72 -3.57 -1.59 -5.29
C LYS A 72 -4.12 -0.32 -5.91
N GLY A 73 -5.15 -0.43 -6.72
CA GLY A 73 -5.88 0.72 -7.24
C GLY A 73 -6.56 1.51 -6.13
N TYR A 74 -6.47 2.84 -6.21
CA TYR A 74 -7.32 3.75 -5.46
C TYR A 74 -8.80 3.39 -5.66
N ILE A 75 -9.61 3.55 -4.61
CA ILE A 75 -11.05 3.31 -4.64
C ILE A 75 -11.75 4.58 -4.15
N TYR A 76 -12.73 5.06 -4.92
CA TYR A 76 -13.48 6.28 -4.63
C TYR A 76 -14.58 6.04 -3.58
N VAL A 77 -14.22 6.05 -2.30
CA VAL A 77 -15.16 5.80 -1.17
C VAL A 77 -14.82 6.64 0.07
N GLY A 78 -15.84 7.02 0.83
CA GLY A 78 -15.68 7.73 2.10
C GLY A 78 -14.98 9.09 1.95
N ASN A 79 -14.05 9.41 2.85
CA ASN A 79 -13.32 10.68 2.83
C ASN A 79 -12.37 10.81 1.62
N SER A 80 -12.15 9.76 0.84
CA SER A 80 -11.32 9.85 -0.36
C SER A 80 -11.96 10.73 -1.45
N GLN A 81 -13.27 10.92 -1.37
CA GLN A 81 -14.07 11.67 -2.34
C GLN A 81 -13.86 13.19 -2.28
N SER A 82 -13.26 13.70 -1.20
CA SER A 82 -12.90 15.12 -1.09
C SER A 82 -11.58 15.47 -1.78
N ASN A 83 -10.76 14.46 -2.11
CA ASN A 83 -9.38 14.66 -2.56
C ASN A 83 -9.20 14.32 -4.05
N HIS A 84 -9.97 13.37 -4.57
CA HIS A 84 -9.89 12.89 -5.95
C HIS A 84 -11.29 12.61 -6.49
N THR A 85 -11.40 12.43 -7.80
CA THR A 85 -12.66 12.09 -8.47
C THR A 85 -12.71 10.60 -8.83
N ILE A 86 -13.87 10.15 -9.32
CA ILE A 86 -14.05 8.74 -9.72
C ILE A 86 -13.16 8.37 -10.91
N GLU A 87 -12.81 9.33 -11.76
CA GLU A 87 -11.91 9.18 -12.90
C GLU A 87 -10.47 8.88 -12.49
N ASN A 88 -10.08 9.22 -11.25
CA ASN A 88 -8.78 8.86 -10.69
C ASN A 88 -8.72 7.39 -10.23
N MET A 89 -9.83 6.66 -10.26
CA MET A 89 -9.92 5.26 -9.89
C MET A 89 -9.45 4.36 -11.05
N PRO A 90 -8.26 3.73 -10.97
CA PRO A 90 -7.78 2.89 -12.07
C PRO A 90 -8.60 1.62 -12.20
N SER A 91 -8.75 1.12 -13.42
CA SER A 91 -9.30 -0.21 -13.67
C SER A 91 -8.35 -1.31 -13.14
N HIS A 92 -8.87 -2.53 -12.98
CA HIS A 92 -8.01 -3.66 -12.60
C HIS A 92 -6.93 -3.95 -13.65
N ASP A 93 -7.28 -3.80 -14.94
CA ASP A 93 -6.34 -4.11 -16.02
C ASP A 93 -5.18 -3.09 -16.06
N GLU A 94 -5.44 -1.81 -15.73
CA GLU A 94 -4.39 -0.80 -15.53
C GLU A 94 -3.48 -1.11 -14.33
N VAL A 95 -4.04 -1.63 -13.23
CA VAL A 95 -3.25 -2.10 -12.07
C VAL A 95 -2.38 -3.29 -12.47
N MET A 96 -2.91 -4.23 -13.26
CA MET A 96 -2.16 -5.37 -13.76
C MET A 96 -1.06 -4.96 -14.73
N GLU A 97 -1.32 -4.01 -15.62
CA GLU A 97 -0.31 -3.45 -16.52
C GLU A 97 0.83 -2.79 -15.74
N PHE A 98 0.51 -1.94 -14.77
CA PHE A 98 1.51 -1.36 -13.88
C PHE A 98 2.35 -2.46 -13.20
N SER A 99 1.68 -3.48 -12.66
CA SER A 99 2.34 -4.57 -11.92
C SER A 99 3.29 -5.38 -12.80
N ARG A 100 2.89 -5.68 -14.04
CA ARG A 100 3.73 -6.40 -15.03
C ARG A 100 4.95 -5.58 -15.47
N ASN A 101 4.85 -4.25 -15.47
CA ASN A 101 5.99 -3.38 -15.76
C ASN A 101 6.92 -3.21 -14.54
N LEU A 102 6.37 -3.16 -13.33
CA LEU A 102 7.15 -3.04 -12.09
C LEU A 102 7.92 -4.32 -11.76
N ALA A 103 7.25 -5.47 -11.77
CA ALA A 103 7.79 -6.76 -11.32
C ALA A 103 9.20 -7.10 -11.86
N PRO A 104 9.48 -7.02 -13.19
CA PRO A 104 10.82 -7.34 -13.71
C PRO A 104 11.91 -6.35 -13.27
N LEU A 105 11.56 -5.11 -12.92
CA LEU A 105 12.53 -4.09 -12.47
C LEU A 105 13.01 -4.30 -11.03
N VAL A 106 12.32 -5.16 -10.29
CA VAL A 106 12.61 -5.49 -8.89
C VAL A 106 12.92 -6.99 -8.70
N GLY A 107 13.17 -7.71 -9.81
CA GLY A 107 13.52 -9.13 -9.80
C GLY A 107 12.43 -10.04 -9.22
N ARG A 108 11.15 -9.72 -9.49
CA ARG A 108 9.97 -10.41 -8.95
C ARG A 108 8.98 -10.72 -10.07
N GLU A 109 7.93 -11.47 -9.72
CA GLU A 109 6.82 -11.80 -10.62
C GLU A 109 5.47 -11.40 -10.01
N VAL A 110 4.44 -11.26 -10.85
CA VAL A 110 3.07 -11.11 -10.38
C VAL A 110 2.55 -12.49 -9.97
N LEU A 111 2.38 -12.71 -8.67
CA LEU A 111 2.05 -14.01 -8.10
C LEU A 111 0.54 -14.29 -8.04
N SER A 112 -0.27 -13.24 -7.86
CA SER A 112 -1.73 -13.34 -7.78
C SER A 112 -2.37 -11.97 -7.96
N ASP A 113 -3.66 -11.94 -8.22
CA ASP A 113 -4.46 -10.73 -8.25
C ASP A 113 -5.89 -10.96 -7.73
N ARG A 114 -6.60 -9.85 -7.45
CA ARG A 114 -8.03 -9.85 -7.10
C ARG A 114 -8.72 -8.66 -7.76
N ARG A 115 -9.57 -8.93 -8.75
CA ARG A 115 -10.26 -7.93 -9.57
C ARG A 115 -11.19 -7.03 -8.76
N GLU A 116 -11.93 -7.61 -7.81
CA GLU A 116 -12.90 -6.90 -6.96
C GLU A 116 -12.21 -5.84 -6.09
N SER A 117 -10.98 -6.14 -5.67
CA SER A 117 -10.15 -5.23 -4.86
C SER A 117 -9.16 -4.41 -5.68
N ARG A 118 -9.13 -4.59 -7.00
CA ARG A 118 -8.20 -3.95 -7.95
C ARG A 118 -6.75 -4.01 -7.45
N VAL A 119 -6.31 -5.21 -7.08
CA VAL A 119 -5.00 -5.41 -6.46
C VAL A 119 -4.25 -6.55 -7.11
N ALA A 120 -2.95 -6.36 -7.27
CA ALA A 120 -2.00 -7.39 -7.65
C ALA A 120 -0.96 -7.59 -6.54
N LEU A 121 -0.56 -8.84 -6.35
CA LEU A 121 0.51 -9.25 -5.45
C LEU A 121 1.73 -9.58 -6.29
N ILE A 122 2.86 -8.94 -5.97
CA ILE A 122 4.15 -9.11 -6.62
C ILE A 122 5.12 -9.68 -5.59
N GLY A 123 5.93 -10.66 -5.96
CA GLY A 123 6.89 -11.30 -5.05
C GLY A 123 7.80 -12.29 -5.78
N LYS A 124 8.74 -12.89 -5.04
CA LYS A 124 9.62 -13.95 -5.55
C LYS A 124 8.90 -15.30 -5.58
N GLU A 125 8.14 -15.58 -4.53
CA GLU A 125 7.35 -16.80 -4.39
C GLU A 125 6.19 -16.58 -3.41
N MET A 126 5.22 -17.50 -3.41
CA MET A 126 4.14 -17.50 -2.43
C MET A 126 4.62 -18.12 -1.12
N ILE A 127 4.84 -17.28 -0.10
CA ILE A 127 5.23 -17.74 1.24
C ILE A 127 3.96 -18.09 2.04
N PRO A 128 3.74 -19.36 2.44
CA PRO A 128 2.58 -19.75 3.22
C PRO A 128 2.64 -19.17 4.63
N VAL A 129 1.53 -18.64 5.12
CA VAL A 129 1.40 -18.19 6.51
C VAL A 129 1.15 -19.40 7.40
N THR A 130 2.06 -19.66 8.33
CA THR A 130 1.81 -20.63 9.41
C THR A 130 0.96 -19.96 10.46
N LEU A 131 -0.32 -20.34 10.54
CA LEU A 131 -1.19 -19.85 11.59
C LEU A 131 -0.75 -20.44 12.94
N PRO A 132 -0.70 -19.64 14.02
CA PRO A 132 -0.39 -20.17 15.34
C PRO A 132 -1.46 -21.18 15.75
N THR A 133 -1.05 -22.21 16.49
CA THR A 133 -1.97 -23.16 17.07
C THR A 133 -2.97 -22.42 17.95
N LYS A 134 -4.26 -22.66 17.71
CA LYS A 134 -5.34 -22.08 18.50
C LYS A 134 -5.17 -22.47 19.98
N ILE A 135 -4.87 -21.50 20.84
CA ILE A 135 -4.71 -21.70 22.29
C ILE A 135 -6.00 -21.49 23.09
N ARG A 136 -7.05 -20.94 22.47
CA ARG A 136 -8.34 -20.68 23.12
C ARG A 136 -9.48 -20.65 22.11
N ASP A 137 -10.67 -21.08 22.56
CA ASP A 137 -11.91 -20.85 21.85
C ASP A 137 -12.43 -19.44 22.13
N LEU A 138 -12.71 -18.69 21.07
CA LEU A 138 -13.49 -17.46 21.18
C LEU A 138 -14.98 -17.85 21.22
N PRO A 139 -15.81 -17.16 22.04
CA PRO A 139 -17.25 -17.36 21.99
C PRO A 139 -17.77 -17.05 20.58
N LYS A 140 -18.82 -17.78 20.16
CA LYS A 140 -19.45 -17.61 18.82
C LYS A 140 -19.95 -16.18 18.58
N ASP A 141 -20.32 -15.52 19.66
CA ASP A 141 -20.67 -14.11 19.70
C ASP A 141 -19.60 -13.38 20.51
N LEU A 142 -18.81 -12.53 19.83
CA LEU A 142 -17.87 -11.62 20.47
C LEU A 142 -18.56 -10.40 21.09
N GLY A 143 -19.88 -10.29 20.92
CA GLY A 143 -20.68 -9.11 21.21
C GLY A 143 -20.44 -8.01 20.18
N ILE A 144 -21.49 -7.26 19.86
CA ILE A 144 -21.32 -5.96 19.20
C ILE A 144 -20.95 -4.96 20.29
N ALA A 145 -19.76 -4.36 20.20
CA ALA A 145 -19.39 -3.26 21.08
C ALA A 145 -20.45 -2.15 20.96
N LYS A 146 -21.06 -1.76 22.09
CA LYS A 146 -22.06 -0.68 22.08
C LYS A 146 -21.41 0.59 21.52
N PRO A 147 -22.11 1.38 20.68
CA PRO A 147 -21.60 2.65 20.20
C PRO A 147 -21.19 3.53 21.38
N GLN A 148 -19.92 3.89 21.44
CA GLN A 148 -19.41 4.82 22.46
C GLN A 148 -19.49 6.23 21.89
N LYS A 149 -20.25 7.12 22.55
CA LYS A 149 -20.23 8.55 22.26
C LYS A 149 -19.07 9.18 23.03
N PHE A 150 -17.92 9.31 22.39
CA PHE A 150 -16.84 10.12 22.91
C PHE A 150 -17.07 11.58 22.49
N SER A 151 -17.34 12.46 23.45
CA SER A 151 -17.16 13.90 23.25
C SER A 151 -15.69 14.19 23.47
N LEU A 152 -14.94 14.43 22.40
CA LEU A 152 -13.58 14.94 22.50
C LEU A 152 -13.64 16.37 23.08
N PRO A 153 -12.77 16.74 24.04
CA PRO A 153 -12.68 18.11 24.49
C PRO A 153 -12.37 19.00 23.28
N GLN A 154 -13.20 20.01 23.05
CA GLN A 154 -12.91 21.07 22.09
C GLN A 154 -11.91 22.02 22.73
N LEU A 155 -10.77 22.23 22.05
CA LEU A 155 -9.81 23.29 22.34
C LEU A 155 -10.35 24.63 21.83
#